data_AF-A0A5B8UQY1-F1
#
_entry.id   AF-A0A5B8UQY1-F1
#
_cell.length_a   1.000
_cell.length_b   1.000
_cell.length_c   1.000
_cell.angle_alpha   90.00
_cell.angle_beta   90.00
_cell.angle_gamma   90.00
#
_symmetry.space_group_name_H-M   'P 1'
#
loop_
_entity.id
_entity.type
_entity.pdbx_description
1 polymer ?
#
loop_
_entity_poly.entity_id
_entity_poly.type
_entity_poly.pdbx_seq_one_letter_code
_entity_poly.pdbx_strand_id
1 'polypeptide(L)' 'MESAIISGKSKKDIQLLITIAEKMGINAKFLTKDDLEDFGMAKAIKEGETGELINAADFLKSIK' A
#
# COMPACT_ATOMS: atom_id res chain seq x y z
N MET A 1 -10.18 -10.60 7.61
CA MET A 1 -8.74 -10.90 7.50
C MET A 1 -7.99 -9.73 8.08
N GLU A 2 -7.11 -9.99 9.03
CA GLU A 2 -6.21 -8.96 9.57
C GLU A 2 -4.87 -9.09 8.87
N SER A 3 -4.23 -7.97 8.55
CA SER A 3 -2.98 -7.94 7.78
C SER A 3 -2.09 -6.80 8.26
N ALA A 4 -0.78 -7.04 8.25
CA ALA A 4 0.23 -6.07 8.65
C ALA A 4 1.34 -6.00 7.60
N ILE A 5 1.90 -4.80 7.40
CA ILE A 5 3.05 -4.56 6.53
C ILE A 5 4.24 -4.22 7.42
N ILE A 6 5.36 -4.92 7.21
CA ILE A 6 6.61 -4.72 7.96
C ILE A 6 7.67 -4.20 6.98
N SER A 7 8.28 -3.06 7.31
CA SER A 7 9.36 -2.44 6.52
C SER A 7 10.65 -2.35 7.32
N GLY A 8 11.79 -2.68 6.70
CA GLY A 8 13.11 -2.59 7.33
C GLY A 8 14.21 -2.47 6.29
N LYS A 9 15.39 -1.99 6.71
CA LYS A 9 16.54 -1.78 5.81
C LYS A 9 17.37 -3.06 5.60
N SER A 10 17.33 -3.98 6.56
CA SER A 10 18.07 -5.24 6.54
C SER A 10 17.22 -6.36 5.93
N LYS A 11 17.61 -6.83 4.75
CA LYS A 11 16.93 -7.98 4.11
C LYS A 11 17.00 -9.24 4.98
N LYS A 12 18.09 -9.41 5.74
CA LYS A 12 18.30 -10.58 6.61
C LYS A 12 17.29 -10.59 7.77
N ASP A 13 17.04 -9.44 8.38
CA ASP A 13 16.11 -9.35 9.52
C ASP A 13 14.66 -9.56 9.06
N ILE A 14 14.29 -9.01 7.90
CA ILE A 14 12.96 -9.26 7.30
C ILE A 14 12.78 -10.74 6.95
N GLN A 15 13.80 -11.40 6.41
CA GLN A 15 13.74 -12.84 6.12
C GLN A 15 13.50 -13.67 7.39
N LEU A 16 14.13 -13.30 8.51
CA LEU A 16 13.90 -13.96 9.80
C LEU A 16 12.45 -13.81 10.25
N LEU A 17 11.89 -12.60 10.15
CA LEU A 17 10.50 -12.34 10.52
C LEU A 17 9.51 -13.13 9.67
N ILE A 18 9.72 -13.20 8.35
CA ILE A 18 8.89 -14.01 7.45
C ILE A 18 8.94 -15.49 7.85
N THR A 19 10.15 -16.01 8.11
CA THR A 19 10.33 -17.41 8.51
C THR A 19 9.59 -17.74 9.82
N ILE A 20 9.60 -16.80 10.77
CA ILE A 20 8.86 -16.96 12.04
C ILE A 20 7.35 -16.93 11.79
N ALA A 21 6.86 -15.98 10.97
CA ALA A 21 5.45 -15.87 10.63
C ALA A 21 4.91 -17.15 9.96
N GLU A 22 5.66 -17.68 8.98
CA GLU A 22 5.31 -18.94 8.30
C GLU A 22 5.26 -20.11 9.30
N LYS A 23 6.20 -20.20 10.25
CA LYS A 23 6.17 -21.22 11.32
C LYS A 23 4.98 -21.09 12.26
N MET A 24 4.42 -19.89 12.41
CA MET A 24 3.22 -19.62 13.19
C MET A 24 1.93 -19.88 12.40
N GLY A 25 2.03 -20.32 11.14
CA GLY A 25 0.86 -20.51 10.27
C GLY A 25 0.30 -19.20 9.69
N ILE A 26 1.08 -18.12 9.75
CA ILE A 26 0.72 -16.82 9.16
C ILE A 26 1.23 -16.78 7.73
N ASN A 27 0.38 -16.39 6.79
CA ASN A 27 0.80 -16.17 5.41
C ASN A 27 1.69 -14.91 5.34
N ALA A 28 2.93 -15.08 4.91
CA ALA A 28 3.90 -14.00 4.77
C ALA A 28 4.56 -14.07 3.39
N LYS A 29 4.76 -12.91 2.76
CA LYS A 29 5.49 -12.78 1.49
C LYS A 29 6.29 -11.49 1.47
N PHE A 30 7.33 -11.46 0.64
CA PHE A 30 7.92 -10.18 0.23
C PHE A 30 6.97 -9.48 -0.75
N LEU A 31 6.76 -8.18 -0.54
CA LEU A 31 6.05 -7.36 -1.52
C LEU A 31 6.97 -7.11 -2.72
N THR A 32 6.41 -7.33 -3.91
CA THR A 32 7.04 -6.91 -5.17
C THR A 32 6.88 -5.41 -5.37
N LYS A 33 7.53 -4.87 -6.39
CA LYS A 33 7.36 -3.47 -6.79
C LYS A 33 5.91 -3.21 -7.19
N ASP A 34 5.31 -4.12 -7.95
CA ASP A 34 3.92 -4.02 -8.41
C ASP A 34 2.96 -4.05 -7.22
N ASP A 35 3.18 -4.94 -6.23
CA ASP A 35 2.40 -4.95 -4.99
C ASP A 35 2.45 -3.58 -4.24
N LEU A 36 3.62 -2.93 -4.24
CA LEU A 36 3.80 -1.62 -3.60
C LEU A 36 3.12 -0.49 -4.38
N GLU A 37 3.15 -0.55 -5.71
CA GLU A 37 2.46 0.41 -6.58
C GLU A 37 0.95 0.31 -6.43
N ASP A 38 0.41 -0.91 -6.43
CA ASP A 38 -1.01 -1.17 -6.18
C ASP A 38 -1.43 -0.68 -4.80
N PHE A 39 -0.62 -0.93 -3.78
CA PHE A 39 -0.87 -0.41 -2.42
C PHE A 39 -0.85 1.12 -2.38
N GLY A 40 0.13 1.75 -3.04
CA GLY A 40 0.23 3.20 -3.15
C GLY A 40 -0.98 3.81 -3.86
N MET A 41 -1.43 3.19 -4.95
CA MET A 41 -2.61 3.62 -5.71
C MET A 41 -3.88 3.48 -4.86
N ALA A 42 -4.09 2.34 -4.21
CA ALA A 42 -5.24 2.12 -3.34
C ALA A 42 -5.30 3.16 -2.20
N LYS A 43 -4.15 3.50 -1.62
CA LYS A 43 -4.05 4.56 -0.62
C LYS A 43 -4.43 5.93 -1.20
N ALA A 44 -3.88 6.30 -2.36
CA ALA A 44 -4.16 7.59 -3.00
C ALA A 44 -5.63 7.73 -3.39
N ILE A 45 -6.25 6.66 -3.90
CA ILE A 45 -7.69 6.63 -4.20
C ILE A 45 -8.49 6.89 -2.92
N LYS A 46 -8.18 6.18 -1.84
CA LYS A 46 -8.88 6.35 -0.56
C LYS A 46 -8.70 7.74 0.04
N GLU A 47 -7.51 8.33 -0.07
CA GLU A 47 -7.25 9.70 0.36
C GLU A 47 -7.98 10.73 -0.53
N GLY A 48 -8.12 10.44 -1.82
CA GLY A 48 -8.84 11.28 -2.78
C GLY A 48 -10.36 11.09 -2.77
N GLU A 49 -10.88 10.04 -2.14
CA GLU A 49 -12.30 9.77 -1.99
C GLU A 49 -12.91 10.66 -0.88
N THR A 50 -12.92 11.98 -1.12
CA THR A 50 -13.43 12.98 -0.16
C THR A 50 -14.95 13.06 -0.11
N GLY A 51 -15.65 12.36 -1.01
CA GLY A 51 -17.10 12.47 -1.18
C GLY A 51 -17.56 13.77 -1.84
N GLU A 52 -16.63 14.65 -2.19
CA GLU A 52 -16.92 15.92 -2.86
C GLU A 52 -16.97 15.73 -4.39
N LEU A 53 -18.06 16.18 -5.00
CA LEU A 53 -18.17 16.21 -6.45
C LEU A 53 -17.47 17.45 -6.99
N ILE A 54 -16.35 17.24 -7.67
CA ILE A 54 -15.63 18.31 -8.38
C ILE A 54 -16.28 18.59 -9.73
N ASN A 55 -16.58 19.85 -10.01
CA ASN A 55 -17.01 20.30 -11.34
C ASN A 55 -15.79 20.27 -12.28
N ALA A 56 -15.83 19.37 -13.26
CA ALA A 56 -14.73 19.18 -14.22
C ALA A 56 -14.37 20.46 -14.98
N ALA A 57 -15.34 21.30 -15.32
CA ALA A 57 -15.10 22.54 -16.06
C ALA A 57 -14.33 23.58 -15.23
N ASP A 58 -14.60 23.66 -13.93
CA ASP A 58 -13.93 24.61 -13.04
C ASP A 58 -12.56 24.11 -12.60
N PHE A 59 -12.41 22.80 -12.39
CA PHE A 59 -11.09 22.19 -12.20
C PHE A 59 -10.17 22.45 -13.39
N LEU A 60 -10.64 22.23 -14.62
CA LEU A 60 -9.85 22.48 -15.84
C LEU A 60 -9.43 23.94 -16.02
N LYS A 61 -10.19 24.91 -15.48
CA LYS A 61 -9.78 26.33 -15.47
C LYS A 61 -8.69 26.61 -14.44
N SER A 62 -8.68 25.90 -13.31
CA SER A 62 -7.70 26.12 -12.23
C SER A 62 -6.28 25.65 -12.54
N ILE A 63 -6.11 24.78 -13.54
CA ILE A 63 -4.83 24.22 -13.98
C ILE A 63 -4.32 24.84 -15.30
N LYS A 64 -4.92 25.95 -15.74
CA LYS A 64 -4.49 26.79 -16.86
C LYS A 64 -3.80 28.05 -16.37
#